data_AF-A0A7G8H445-F1
#
_entry.id   AF-A0A7G8H445-F1
#
_cell.length_a   1.000
_cell.length_b   1.000
_cell.length_c   1.000
_cell.angle_alpha   90.00
_cell.angle_beta   90.00
_cell.angle_gamma   90.00
#
_symmetry.space_group_name_H-M   'P 1'
#
loop_
_entity.id
_entity.type
_entity.pdbx_description
1 polymer ?
#
loop_
_entity_poly.entity_id
_entity_poly.type
_entity_poly.pdbx_seq_one_letter_code
_entity_poly.pdbx_strand_id
1 'polypeptide(L)'
;MSTRRFKGLYLQATGDPCCFSFVTYTPQTREQMLACGDLEPSEEYFNPVIFDFLLFAAEAALSAPAGNPFPVTYDDVSIITSRQRGSGIQHEYLIRLSNHDWNDAKQLAVDQLQDVLKSERWNGARLTDSRD
;
A
#
# COMPACT_ATOMS: atom_id res chain seq x y z
N MET A 1 -18.85 -0.85 -16.66
CA MET A 1 -17.94 0.26 -16.28
C MET A 1 -16.99 -0.29 -15.23
N SER A 2 -15.74 -0.63 -15.60
CA SER A 2 -14.74 -1.08 -14.62
C SER A 2 -14.36 0.14 -13.77
N THR A 3 -14.87 0.18 -12.53
CA THR A 3 -14.35 1.08 -11.50
C THR A 3 -12.87 0.74 -11.33
N ARG A 4 -11.98 1.70 -11.55
CA ARG A 4 -10.55 1.54 -11.21
C ARG A 4 -10.48 1.35 -9.70
N ARG A 5 -10.44 0.09 -9.22
CA ARG A 5 -10.47 -0.30 -7.79
C ARG A 5 -9.50 0.50 -6.94
N PHE A 6 -8.36 0.88 -7.52
CA PHE A 6 -7.28 1.61 -6.86
C PHE A 6 -7.07 3.03 -7.41
N LYS A 7 -8.14 3.70 -7.87
CA LYS A 7 -8.05 5.08 -8.36
C LYS A 7 -7.49 5.98 -7.26
N GLY A 8 -6.45 6.75 -7.57
CA GLY A 8 -5.87 7.74 -6.66
C GLY A 8 -4.82 7.20 -5.70
N LEU A 9 -4.54 5.89 -5.75
CA LEU A 9 -3.43 5.27 -5.04
C LEU A 9 -2.20 5.21 -5.94
N TYR A 10 -1.02 5.47 -5.37
CA TYR A 10 0.25 5.35 -6.07
C TYR A 10 1.31 4.70 -5.17
N LEU A 11 2.12 3.82 -5.75
CA LEU A 11 3.23 3.15 -5.07
C LEU A 11 4.52 3.35 -5.86
N GLN A 12 5.59 3.77 -5.20
CA GLN A 12 6.90 3.98 -5.81
C GLN A 12 8.01 3.39 -4.95
N ALA A 13 9.04 2.86 -5.60
CA ALA A 13 10.27 2.45 -4.93
C ALA A 13 11.04 3.69 -4.45
N THR A 14 11.71 3.57 -3.31
CA THR A 14 12.55 4.64 -2.73
C THR A 14 14.04 4.46 -3.00
N GLY A 15 14.42 3.32 -3.58
CA GLY A 15 15.81 2.86 -3.70
C GLY A 15 16.23 1.90 -2.57
N ASP A 16 15.53 1.94 -1.43
CA ASP A 16 15.66 0.93 -0.37
C ASP A 16 14.72 -0.26 -0.67
N PRO A 17 15.19 -1.52 -0.61
CA PRO A 17 14.39 -2.70 -0.94
C PRO A 17 13.13 -2.89 -0.09
N CYS A 18 13.15 -2.42 1.15
CA CYS A 18 12.08 -2.59 2.13
C CYS A 18 11.36 -1.27 2.45
N CYS A 19 11.64 -0.19 1.72
CA CYS A 19 10.95 1.08 1.90
C CYS A 19 10.27 1.57 0.63
N PHE A 20 9.02 2.01 0.77
CA PHE A 20 8.16 2.41 -0.33
C PHE A 20 7.53 3.77 -0.06
N SER A 21 7.40 4.60 -1.09
CA SER A 21 6.54 5.77 -1.06
C SER A 21 5.15 5.35 -1.51
N PHE A 22 4.17 5.50 -0.62
CA PHE A 22 2.78 5.15 -0.88
C PHE A 22 1.88 6.37 -0.73
N VAL A 23 1.13 6.67 -1.78
CA VAL A 23 0.16 7.77 -1.80
C VAL A 23 -1.24 7.17 -1.75
N THR A 24 -2.03 7.62 -0.78
CA THR A 24 -3.46 7.32 -0.69
C THR A 24 -4.23 8.57 -0.26
N TYR A 25 -5.56 8.47 -0.19
CA TYR A 25 -6.41 9.51 0.35
C TYR A 25 -6.20 9.68 1.85
N THR A 26 -6.61 10.83 2.39
CA THR A 26 -6.58 11.07 3.84
C THR A 26 -7.46 10.03 4.56
N PRO A 27 -6.88 9.11 5.37
CA PRO A 27 -7.63 8.07 6.05
C PRO A 27 -8.41 8.66 7.23
N GLN A 28 -9.47 7.97 7.65
CA GLN A 28 -10.10 8.26 8.94
C GLN A 28 -9.15 7.87 10.08
N THR A 29 -9.00 8.78 11.04
CA THR A 29 -8.39 8.48 12.35
C THR A 29 -9.29 7.56 13.16
N ARG A 30 -8.72 6.89 14.16
CA ARG A 30 -9.49 6.07 15.11
C ARG A 30 -10.65 6.85 15.72
N GLU A 31 -10.39 8.09 16.14
CA GLU A 31 -11.39 8.97 16.75
C GLU A 31 -12.53 9.29 15.79
N GLN A 32 -12.21 9.51 14.51
CA GLN A 32 -13.23 9.72 13.47
C GLN A 32 -14.07 8.47 13.23
N MET A 33 -13.46 7.28 13.17
CA MET A 33 -14.19 6.02 12.99
C MET A 33 -15.12 5.72 14.18
N LEU A 34 -14.66 5.97 15.40
CA LEU A 34 -15.50 5.88 16.60
C LEU A 34 -16.66 6.87 16.56
N ALA A 35 -16.40 8.11 16.14
CA ALA A 35 -17.41 9.16 16.12
C ALA A 35 -18.51 8.92 15.07
N CYS A 36 -18.19 8.30 13.94
CA CYS A 36 -19.17 7.95 12.91
C CYS A 36 -19.79 6.55 13.07
N GLY A 37 -19.32 5.75 14.03
CA GLY A 37 -19.82 4.39 14.28
C GLY A 37 -19.27 3.34 13.32
N ASP A 38 -18.20 3.65 12.58
CA ASP A 38 -17.50 2.69 11.73
C ASP A 38 -16.55 1.77 12.54
N LEU A 39 -16.28 2.14 13.80
CA LEU A 39 -15.48 1.35 14.75
C LEU A 39 -16.17 1.36 16.12
N GLU A 40 -16.33 0.21 16.74
CA GLU A 40 -16.80 0.10 18.13
C GLU A 40 -15.64 0.36 19.13
N PRO A 41 -15.90 0.90 20.33
CA PRO A 41 -14.84 1.18 21.31
C PRO A 41 -14.00 -0.04 21.72
N SER A 42 -14.58 -1.24 21.64
CA SER A 42 -13.92 -2.52 21.93
C SER A 42 -13.17 -3.13 20.75
N GLU A 43 -13.38 -2.62 19.54
CA GLU A 43 -12.72 -3.13 18.34
C GLU A 43 -11.30 -2.59 18.22
N GLU A 44 -10.42 -3.44 17.70
CA GLU A 44 -9.07 -3.04 17.36
C GLU A 44 -9.08 -2.09 16.18
N TYR A 45 -8.36 -0.97 16.32
CA TYR A 45 -8.17 -0.05 15.21
C TYR A 45 -7.05 -0.57 14.31
N PHE A 46 -7.41 -0.83 13.06
CA PHE A 46 -6.45 -1.08 12.01
C PHE A 46 -6.25 0.17 11.16
N ASN A 47 -4.99 0.53 10.90
CA ASN A 47 -4.66 1.69 10.11
C ASN A 47 -5.06 1.48 8.63
N PRO A 48 -6.01 2.26 8.08
CA PRO A 48 -6.48 2.09 6.71
C PRO A 48 -5.37 2.23 5.66
N VAL A 49 -4.33 3.03 5.94
CA VAL A 49 -3.20 3.22 5.03
C VAL A 49 -2.40 1.93 4.85
N ILE A 50 -2.22 1.16 5.92
CA ILE A 50 -1.50 -0.11 5.86
C ILE A 50 -2.32 -1.13 5.06
N PHE A 51 -3.63 -1.19 5.26
CA PHE A 51 -4.49 -2.06 4.46
C PHE A 51 -4.51 -1.68 2.98
N ASP A 52 -4.65 -0.39 2.67
CA ASP A 52 -4.58 0.12 1.31
C ASP A 52 -3.24 -0.27 0.66
N PHE A 53 -2.13 -0.12 1.38
CA PHE A 53 -0.80 -0.50 0.91
C PHE A 53 -0.72 -2.00 0.59
N LEU A 54 -1.13 -2.86 1.53
CA LEU A 54 -1.09 -4.31 1.37
C LEU A 54 -1.97 -4.77 0.19
N LEU A 55 -3.20 -4.25 0.11
CA LEU A 55 -4.15 -4.58 -0.95
C LEU A 55 -3.66 -4.10 -2.32
N PHE A 56 -3.10 -2.88 -2.37
CA PHE A 56 -2.56 -2.31 -3.60
C PHE A 56 -1.30 -3.06 -4.07
N ALA A 57 -0.37 -3.37 -3.17
CA ALA A 57 0.83 -4.13 -3.49
C ALA A 57 0.48 -5.51 -4.04
N ALA A 58 -0.42 -6.23 -3.36
CA ALA A 58 -0.83 -7.58 -3.77
C ALA A 58 -1.60 -7.57 -5.10
N GLU A 59 -2.66 -6.79 -5.20
CA GLU A 59 -3.58 -6.90 -6.33
C GLU A 59 -3.22 -5.97 -7.51
N ALA A 60 -2.79 -4.74 -7.24
CA ALA A 60 -2.54 -3.76 -8.30
C ALA A 60 -1.13 -3.91 -8.88
N ALA A 61 -0.11 -4.01 -8.02
CA ALA A 61 1.27 -4.12 -8.46
C ALA A 61 1.61 -5.57 -8.88
N LEU A 62 1.29 -6.55 -8.04
CA LEU A 62 1.63 -7.95 -8.30
C LEU A 62 0.56 -8.74 -9.06
N SER A 63 -0.62 -8.16 -9.29
CA SER A 63 -1.73 -8.85 -9.98
C SER A 63 -2.11 -10.19 -9.31
N ALA A 64 -1.94 -10.29 -8.00
CA ALA A 64 -2.39 -11.43 -7.23
C ALA A 64 -3.92 -11.56 -7.34
N PRO A 65 -4.46 -12.78 -7.50
CA PRO A 65 -5.91 -13.00 -7.47
C PRO A 65 -6.50 -12.49 -6.16
N ALA A 66 -7.68 -11.86 -6.23
CA ALA A 66 -8.39 -11.41 -5.05
C ALA A 66 -8.61 -12.58 -4.07
N GLY A 67 -8.28 -12.37 -2.80
CA GLY A 67 -8.37 -13.38 -1.75
C GLY A 67 -7.17 -14.32 -1.62
N ASN A 68 -6.13 -14.19 -2.46
CA ASN A 68 -4.87 -14.88 -2.24
C ASN A 68 -4.06 -14.14 -1.17
N PRO A 69 -3.61 -14.79 -0.08
CA PRO A 69 -2.86 -14.12 0.97
C PRO A 69 -1.54 -13.55 0.43
N PHE A 70 -1.34 -12.25 0.61
CA PHE A 70 -0.06 -11.62 0.41
C PHE A 70 0.90 -12.06 1.53
N PRO A 71 2.14 -12.47 1.24
CA PRO A 71 3.05 -12.97 2.28
C PRO A 71 3.44 -11.95 3.35
N VAL A 72 3.36 -10.66 3.03
CA VAL A 72 3.56 -9.55 3.97
C VAL A 72 2.24 -9.22 4.64
N THR A 73 2.20 -9.20 5.97
CA THR A 73 0.99 -8.95 6.76
C THR A 73 0.99 -7.55 7.37
N TYR A 74 -0.08 -7.21 8.10
CA TYR A 74 -0.21 -5.93 8.79
C TYR A 74 0.96 -5.66 9.77
N ASP A 75 1.35 -6.67 10.54
CA ASP A 75 2.41 -6.56 11.55
C ASP A 75 3.81 -6.39 10.94
N ASP A 76 3.96 -6.74 9.67
CA ASP A 76 5.21 -6.53 8.93
C ASP A 76 5.36 -5.08 8.46
N VAL A 77 4.33 -4.24 8.56
CA VAL A 77 4.29 -2.92 7.93
C VAL A 77 4.29 -1.79 8.96
N SER A 78 5.14 -0.80 8.75
CA SER A 78 5.19 0.41 9.56
C SER A 78 5.16 1.67 8.69
N ILE A 79 4.52 2.72 9.20
CA ILE A 79 4.57 4.07 8.62
C ILE A 79 5.69 4.84 9.34
N ILE A 80 6.74 5.20 8.62
CA ILE A 80 7.89 5.91 9.18
C ILE A 80 7.60 7.42 9.28
N THR A 81 7.00 7.97 8.23
CA THR A 81 6.61 9.38 8.19
C THR A 81 5.50 9.57 7.17
N SER A 82 4.81 10.70 7.26
CA SER A 82 3.80 11.12 6.29
C SER A 82 3.94 12.59 5.97
N ARG A 83 3.52 12.95 4.75
CA ARG A 83 3.39 14.34 4.34
C ARG A 83 2.14 14.55 3.51
N GLN A 84 1.59 15.75 3.60
CA GLN A 84 0.51 16.18 2.74
C GLN A 84 1.02 16.43 1.32
N ARG A 85 0.26 16.00 0.30
CA ARG A 85 0.57 16.25 -1.11
C ARG A 85 -0.53 17.08 -1.76
N GLY A 86 -0.13 18.11 -2.52
CA GLY A 86 -1.06 18.98 -3.24
C GLY A 86 -2.04 19.71 -2.32
N SER A 87 -3.33 19.69 -2.66
CA SER A 87 -4.40 20.41 -1.95
C SER A 87 -4.84 19.77 -0.62
N GLY A 88 -4.21 18.67 -0.18
CA GLY A 88 -4.57 17.97 1.06
C GLY A 88 -5.58 16.84 0.94
N ILE A 89 -5.98 16.52 -0.29
CA ILE A 89 -6.85 15.36 -0.57
C ILE A 89 -6.05 14.05 -0.53
N GLN A 90 -4.75 14.12 -0.83
CA GLN A 90 -3.85 12.97 -0.84
C GLN A 90 -2.69 13.18 0.13
N HIS A 91 -2.31 12.09 0.77
CA HIS A 91 -1.16 12.00 1.65
C HIS A 91 -0.16 10.99 1.09
N GLU A 92 1.11 11.30 1.25
CA GLU A 92 2.21 10.40 0.95
C GLU A 92 2.77 9.87 2.26
N TYR A 93 2.95 8.56 2.33
CA TYR A 93 3.44 7.81 3.46
C TYR A 93 4.71 7.08 3.07
N LEU A 94 5.74 7.22 3.89
CA LEU A 94 6.92 6.37 3.79
C LEU A 94 6.64 5.09 4.56
N ILE A 95 6.43 4.01 3.82
CA ILE A 95 6.16 2.67 4.34
C ILE A 95 7.48 1.90 4.46
N ARG A 96 7.67 1.19 5.58
CA ARG A 96 8.78 0.27 5.78
C ARG A 96 8.28 -1.11 6.17
N LEU A 97 8.86 -2.12 5.54
CA LEU A 97 8.68 -3.52 5.93
C LEU A 97 9.67 -3.90 7.03
N SER A 98 9.16 -4.58 8.05
CA SER A 98 9.94 -5.19 9.13
C SER A 98 10.69 -6.41 8.62
N ASN A 99 11.88 -6.66 9.15
CA ASN A 99 12.64 -7.88 8.90
C ASN A 99 12.39 -8.97 9.96
N HIS A 100 11.39 -8.77 10.83
CA HIS A 100 10.99 -9.78 11.81
C HIS A 100 10.29 -10.95 11.11
N ASP A 101 10.62 -12.19 11.52
CA ASP A 101 10.09 -13.44 10.95
C ASP A 101 10.12 -13.45 9.42
N TRP A 102 11.25 -12.99 8.87
CA TRP A 102 11.49 -12.93 7.44
C TRP A 102 11.69 -14.33 6.87
N ASN A 103 10.99 -14.64 5.79
CA ASN A 103 11.05 -15.94 5.12
C ASN A 103 11.12 -15.77 3.60
N ASP A 104 11.38 -16.88 2.90
CA ASP A 104 11.55 -16.89 1.44
C ASP A 104 10.32 -16.38 0.68
N ALA A 105 9.11 -16.58 1.22
CA ALA A 105 7.88 -16.09 0.59
C ALA A 105 7.76 -14.56 0.69
N LYS A 106 8.11 -13.97 1.85
CA LYS A 106 8.20 -12.51 2.02
C LYS A 106 9.27 -11.93 1.12
N GLN A 107 10.45 -12.55 1.06
CA GLN A 107 11.54 -12.12 0.19
C GLN A 107 11.11 -12.13 -1.28
N LEU A 108 10.52 -13.24 -1.76
CA LEU A 108 10.05 -13.37 -3.13
C LEU A 108 8.99 -12.31 -3.47
N ALA A 109 8.04 -12.04 -2.57
CA ALA A 109 7.02 -11.03 -2.78
C ALA A 109 7.61 -9.61 -2.89
N VAL A 110 8.60 -9.29 -2.06
CA VAL A 110 9.29 -8.00 -2.10
C VAL A 110 10.14 -7.85 -3.35
N ASP A 111 10.84 -8.90 -3.77
CA ASP A 111 11.65 -8.88 -4.99
C ASP A 111 10.76 -8.66 -6.23
N GLN A 112 9.65 -9.41 -6.34
CA GLN A 112 8.68 -9.22 -7.40
C GLN A 112 8.08 -7.81 -7.39
N LEU A 113 7.80 -7.26 -6.21
CA LEU A 113 7.27 -5.91 -6.08
C LEU A 113 8.31 -4.90 -6.56
N GLN A 114 9.57 -5.04 -6.15
CA GLN A 114 10.67 -4.18 -6.59
C GLN A 114 10.86 -4.24 -8.11
N ASP A 115 10.76 -5.42 -8.73
CA ASP A 115 10.86 -5.58 -10.17
C ASP A 115 9.75 -4.83 -10.92
N VAL A 116 8.51 -4.92 -10.43
CA VAL A 116 7.40 -4.13 -10.97
C VAL A 116 7.67 -2.64 -10.82
N LEU A 117 8.03 -2.18 -9.62
CA LEU A 117 8.18 -0.76 -9.31
C LEU A 117 9.37 -0.11 -10.03
N LYS A 118 10.40 -0.88 -10.40
CA LYS A 118 11.57 -0.43 -11.18
C LYS A 118 11.34 -0.47 -12.69
N SER A 119 10.27 -1.11 -13.15
CA SER A 119 9.94 -1.16 -14.57
C SER A 119 9.63 0.24 -15.11
N GLU A 120 10.17 0.59 -16.27
CA GLU A 120 9.84 1.84 -16.97
C GLU A 120 8.34 1.91 -17.34
N ARG A 121 7.67 0.76 -17.37
CA ARG A 121 6.22 0.67 -17.63
C ARG A 121 5.39 0.94 -16.38
N TRP A 122 5.99 1.04 -15.20
CA TRP A 122 5.25 1.33 -13.98
C TRP A 122 5.10 2.83 -13.78
N ASN A 123 3.86 3.32 -13.83
CA ASN A 123 3.58 4.75 -13.66
C ASN A 123 3.20 5.16 -12.22
N GLY A 124 3.42 4.28 -11.25
CA GLY A 124 2.98 4.47 -9.87
C GLY A 124 1.62 3.83 -9.57
N ALA A 125 0.74 3.66 -10.54
CA ALA A 125 -0.63 3.17 -10.32
C ALA A 125 -0.92 1.81 -10.99
N ARG A 126 -0.26 1.54 -12.13
CA ARG A 126 -0.41 0.32 -12.92
C ARG A 126 0.77 0.17 -13.88
N LEU A 127 0.95 -1.04 -14.40
CA LEU A 127 1.77 -1.26 -15.60
C LEU A 127 1.05 -0.63 -16.81
N THR A 128 1.76 0.22 -17.55
CA THR A 128 1.31 0.78 -18.83
C THR A 128 1.70 -0.16 -19.96
N ASP A 129 0.79 -0.37 -20.91
CA ASP A 129 1.15 -1.04 -22.15
C ASP A 129 2.13 -0.15 -22.91
N SER A 130 3.13 -0.75 -23.57
CA SER A 130 4.15 -0.02 -24.35
C SER A 130 3.61 0.57 -25.67
N ARG A 131 2.33 0.90 -25.72
CA ARG A 131 1.62 1.48 -26.86
C ARG A 131 0.82 2.70 -26.38
N ASP A 132 1.52 3.65 -25.77
CA ASP A 132 1.07 5.04 -25.65
C ASP A 132 2.16 5.93 -26.27
#